data_AF-A0A0A0L4K5-F1
#
_entry.id   AF-A0A0A0L4K5-F1
#
_cell.length_a   1.000
_cell.length_b   1.000
_cell.length_c   1.000
_cell.angle_alpha   90.00
_cell.angle_beta   90.00
_cell.angle_gamma   90.00
#
_symmetry.space_group_name_H-M   'P 1'
#
loop_
_entity.id
_entity.type
_entity.pdbx_description
1 polymer ?
#
loop_
_entity_poly.entity_id
_entity_poly.type
_entity_poly.pdbx_seq_one_letter_code
_entity_poly.pdbx_strand_id
1 'polypeptide(L)' 'MASTSRDPTPPYPSAARISDSPCYPQYSASLKCLEVHSSEKSKCQEHFDVYKECKKKEREARLERNKTRSFFS' A
#
# COMPACT_ATOMS: atom_id res chain seq x y z
N MET A 1 -21.65 -13.44 31.28
CA MET A 1 -21.30 -13.86 29.91
C MET A 1 -20.51 -12.74 29.25
N ALA A 2 -19.24 -12.95 28.91
CA ALA A 2 -18.51 -12.14 27.92
C ALA A 2 -17.19 -12.87 27.59
N SER A 3 -17.23 -13.66 26.52
CA SER A 3 -16.05 -14.33 25.95
C SER A 3 -15.28 -13.29 25.13
N THR A 4 -14.15 -12.82 25.63
CA THR A 4 -13.24 -11.95 24.88
C THR A 4 -12.43 -12.82 23.92
N SER A 5 -12.86 -12.88 22.66
CA SER A 5 -12.14 -13.55 21.58
C SER A 5 -10.73 -12.98 21.46
N ARG A 6 -9.73 -13.77 21.85
CA ARG A 6 -8.31 -13.49 21.58
C ARG A 6 -8.04 -13.92 20.14
N ASP A 7 -8.19 -12.99 19.20
CA ASP A 7 -7.58 -13.17 17.89
C ASP A 7 -6.05 -13.18 18.05
N PRO A 8 -5.34 -14.20 17.54
CA PRO A 8 -3.89 -14.25 17.62
C PRO A 8 -3.30 -13.16 16.73
N THR A 9 -2.76 -12.12 17.34
CA THR A 9 -1.97 -11.11 16.65
C THR A 9 -0.76 -11.80 15.99
N PRO A 10 -0.54 -11.64 14.67
CA PRO A 10 0.59 -12.26 14.00
C PRO A 10 1.93 -11.79 14.61
N PRO A 11 2.96 -12.65 14.66
CA PRO A 11 4.23 -12.39 15.36
C PRO A 11 5.10 -11.28 14.74
N TYR A 12 4.65 -10.67 13.65
CA TYR A 12 5.26 -9.52 13.02
C TYR A 12 4.14 -8.60 12.53
N PRO A 13 4.24 -7.26 12.69
CA PRO A 13 3.31 -6.34 12.04
C PRO A 13 3.45 -6.59 10.54
N SER A 14 2.53 -7.38 9.99
CA SER A 14 2.64 -7.89 8.63
C SER A 14 2.84 -6.71 7.71
N ALA A 15 3.81 -6.81 6.80
CA ALA A 15 3.94 -5.87 5.69
C ALA A 15 2.52 -5.61 5.17
N ALA A 16 2.02 -4.37 5.37
CA ALA A 16 0.62 -4.04 5.08
C ALA A 16 0.30 -4.59 3.69
N ARG A 17 -0.71 -5.46 3.59
CA ARG A 17 -0.96 -6.14 2.33
C ARG A 17 -1.22 -5.06 1.29
N ILE A 18 -0.82 -5.30 0.03
CA ILE A 18 -1.01 -4.32 -1.05
C ILE A 18 -2.51 -3.97 -1.17
N SER A 19 -3.39 -4.94 -0.85
CA SER A 19 -4.86 -4.79 -0.72
C SER A 19 -5.31 -3.75 0.30
N ASP A 20 -4.55 -3.58 1.38
CA ASP A 20 -4.91 -2.70 2.50
C ASP A 20 -4.34 -1.30 2.30
N SER A 21 -3.52 -1.11 1.27
CA SER A 21 -2.96 0.19 0.91
C SER A 21 -3.98 1.02 0.12
N PRO A 22 -4.03 2.35 0.34
CA PRO A 22 -4.86 3.24 -0.48
C PRO A 22 -4.43 3.25 -1.96
N CYS A 23 -3.27 2.66 -2.27
CA CYS A 23 -2.71 2.54 -3.61
C CYS A 23 -3.17 1.27 -4.35
N TYR A 24 -3.89 0.37 -3.67
CA TYR A 24 -4.47 -0.84 -4.27
C TYR A 24 -5.29 -0.62 -5.54
N PRO A 25 -6.17 0.40 -5.67
CA PRO A 25 -6.95 0.60 -6.89
C PRO A 25 -6.06 0.80 -8.13
N GLN A 26 -4.97 1.56 -7.99
CA GLN A 26 -4.02 1.80 -9.09
C GLN A 26 -3.20 0.57 -9.42
N TYR A 27 -2.81 -0.19 -8.39
CA TYR A 27 -2.18 -1.49 -8.58
C TYR A 27 -3.10 -2.46 -9.34
N SER A 28 -4.37 -2.57 -8.94
CA SER A 28 -5.34 -3.42 -9.63
C SER A 28 -5.60 -2.96 -11.08
N ALA A 29 -5.59 -1.65 -11.35
CA ALA A 29 -5.72 -1.10 -12.70
C ALA A 29 -4.51 -1.45 -13.57
N SER A 30 -3.29 -1.36 -13.03
CA SER A 30 -2.07 -1.76 -13.74
C SER A 30 -2.07 -3.25 -14.13
N LEU A 31 -2.57 -4.12 -13.24
CA LEU A 31 -2.70 -5.55 -13.51
C LEU A 31 -3.74 -5.84 -14.60
N LYS A 32 -4.92 -5.22 -14.53
CA LYS A 32 -5.95 -5.32 -15.58
C LYS A 32 -5.43 -4.82 -16.93
N CYS A 33 -4.65 -3.74 -16.93
CA CYS A 33 -4.05 -3.22 -18.15
C CYS A 33 -3.03 -4.21 -18.75
N LEU A 34 -2.23 -4.88 -17.92
CA LEU A 34 -1.32 -5.94 -18.38
C LEU A 34 -2.05 -7.18 -18.93
N GLU A 35 -3.22 -7.52 -18.38
CA GLU A 35 -4.06 -8.62 -18.89
C GLU A 35 -4.58 -8.32 -20.30
N VAL A 36 -4.94 -7.06 -20.57
CA VAL A 36 -5.48 -6.62 -21.87
C VAL A 36 -4.38 -6.29 -22.89
N HIS A 37 -3.27 -5.70 -22.43
CA HIS A 37 -2.17 -5.20 -23.25
C HIS A 37 -0.85 -5.88 -22.88
N SER A 38 -0.83 -7.22 -22.90
CA SER A 38 0.37 -8.02 -22.57
C SER A 38 1.58 -7.70 -23.46
N SER A 39 1.34 -7.30 -24.71
CA SER A 39 2.33 -6.89 -25.71
C SER A 39 2.71 -5.41 -25.65
N GLU A 40 1.87 -4.54 -25.09
CA GLU A 40 2.07 -3.09 -25.06
C GLU A 40 2.11 -2.56 -23.62
N LYS A 41 3.10 -3.03 -22.86
CA LYS A 41 3.36 -2.61 -21.47
C LYS A 41 3.48 -1.09 -21.32
N SER A 42 3.95 -0.41 -22.35
CA SER A 42 4.11 1.04 -22.41
C SER A 42 2.80 1.80 -22.17
N LYS A 43 1.65 1.22 -22.56
CA LYS A 43 0.33 1.82 -22.32
C LYS A 43 -0.08 1.78 -20.85
N CYS A 44 0.43 0.81 -20.10
CA CYS A 44 0.13 0.62 -18.68
C CYS A 44 1.12 1.35 -17.76
N GLN A 45 2.14 2.00 -18.33
CA GLN A 45 3.22 2.66 -17.59
C GLN A 45 2.67 3.75 -16.65
N GLU A 46 1.67 4.49 -17.11
CA GLU A 46 0.99 5.53 -16.31
C GLU A 46 0.40 4.95 -15.02
N HIS A 47 -0.27 3.80 -15.07
CA HIS A 47 -0.81 3.15 -13.87
C HIS A 47 0.28 2.74 -12.87
N PHE A 48 1.44 2.29 -13.37
CA PHE A 48 2.57 1.97 -12.50
C PHE A 48 3.20 3.21 -11.87
N ASP A 49 3.30 4.30 -12.62
CA ASP A 49 3.88 5.53 -12.11
C ASP A 49 2.97 6.19 -11.07
N VAL A 50 1.65 6.21 -11.30
CA VAL A 50 0.67 6.64 -10.29
C VAL A 50 0.73 5.74 -9.04
N TYR A 51 0.88 4.42 -9.19
CA TYR A 51 1.06 3.51 -8.06
C TYR A 51 2.34 3.81 -7.26
N LYS A 52 3.48 4.04 -7.94
CA LYS A 52 4.74 4.43 -7.29
C LYS A 52 4.61 5.74 -6.54
N GLU A 53 3.98 6.74 -7.16
CA GLU A 53 3.74 8.02 -6.51
C GLU A 53 2.86 7.87 -5.26
N CYS A 54 1.82 7.04 -5.34
CA CYS A 54 0.98 6.75 -4.20
C CYS A 54 1.77 6.10 -3.05
N LYS A 55 2.59 5.09 -3.34
CA LYS A 55 3.47 4.46 -2.33
C LYS A 55 4.52 5.42 -1.77
N LYS A 56 5.02 6.35 -2.59
CA LYS A 56 5.95 7.39 -2.17
C LYS A 56 5.27 8.35 -1.17
N LYS A 57 4.07 8.83 -1.49
CA LYS A 57 3.26 9.70 -0.60
C LYS A 57 2.92 9.00 0.73
N GLU A 58 2.56 7.72 0.69
CA GLU A 58 2.31 6.93 1.91
C GLU A 58 3.55 6.87 2.82
N ARG A 59 4.73 6.63 2.21
CA ARG A 59 6.01 6.61 2.94
C ARG A 59 6.36 7.98 3.52
N GLU A 60 6.18 9.06 2.76
CA GLU A 60 6.44 10.43 3.20
C GLU A 60 5.52 10.83 4.36
N ALA A 61 4.21 10.55 4.27
CA ALA A 61 3.25 10.78 5.35
C ALA A 61 3.59 9.97 6.62
N ARG A 62 4.24 8.80 6.47
CA ARG A 62 4.74 8.02 7.61
C ARG A 62 6.00 8.64 8.20
N LEU A 63 6.89 9.17 7.37
CA LEU A 63 8.11 9.86 7.79
C LEU A 63 7.80 11.15 8.55
N GLU A 64 6.88 11.98 8.06
CA GLU A 64 6.46 13.23 8.72
C GLU A 64 5.84 12.97 10.10
N ARG A 65 5.01 11.92 10.22
CA ARG A 65 4.49 11.47 11.52
C ARG A 65 5.58 10.94 12.45
N ASN A 66 6.61 10.29 11.92
CA ASN A 66 7.71 9.80 12.75
C ASN A 66 8.60 10.96 13.23
N LYS A 67 8.90 11.91 12.34
CA LYS A 67 9.67 13.12 12.62
C LYS A 67 9.03 13.96 13.73
N THR A 68 7.73 14.18 13.66
CA THR A 68 6.99 14.92 14.71
C THR A 68 6.95 14.18 16.05
N ARG A 69 6.93 12.83 16.04
CA ARG A 69 7.00 12.02 17.26
C ARG A 69 8.39 11.98 17.91
N SER A 70 9.47 12.15 17.14
CA SER A 70 10.83 12.12 17.69
C SER A 70 11.25 13.41 18.41
N PHE A 71 10.50 14.51 18.29
CA PHE A 71 10.82 15.79 18.96
C PHE A 71 10.23 15.94 20.38
N PHE A 72 9.43 14.98 20.85
CA PHE A 72 8.83 14.97 22.19
C PHE A 72 9.19 13.71 22.99
N SER A 73 10.44 13.22 22.86
CA SER A 73 11.02 12.17 23.71
C SER A 73 12.05 12.76 24.67
#